data_AF-A0A0C9S2D5-F1
#
_entry.id   AF-A0A0C9S2D5-F1
#
_cell.length_a   1.000
_cell.length_b   1.000
_cell.length_c   1.000
_cell.angle_alpha   90.00
_cell.angle_beta   90.00
_cell.angle_gamma   90.00
#
_symmetry.space_group_name_H-M   'P 1'
#
loop_
_entity.id
_entity.type
_entity.pdbx_description
1 polymer ?
#
loop_
_entity_poly.entity_id
_entity_poly.type
_entity_poly.pdbx_seq_one_letter_code
_entity_poly.pdbx_strand_id
1 'polypeptide(L)'
;MFPTKRLIPELLARSSVFLKPGISSRSLPVVSGFFRGKRSDTRDPNTLFHPIPVSATSDDINVGAEITGGSLKKSDLQKILVSFFQRKEITELAKDYGLDDDLQRQA
;
A
#
# COMPACT_ATOMS: atom_id res chain seq x y z
N MET A 1 -33.41 -27.11 -18.88
CA MET A 1 -32.28 -26.22 -18.55
C MET A 1 -31.78 -25.61 -19.86
N PHE A 2 -31.87 -24.29 -20.02
CA PHE A 2 -31.78 -23.61 -21.31
C PHE A 2 -30.33 -23.37 -21.75
N PRO A 3 -29.97 -23.58 -23.04
CA PRO A 3 -28.66 -23.18 -23.56
C PRO A 3 -28.64 -21.68 -23.87
N THR A 4 -27.84 -20.91 -23.13
CA THR A 4 -27.61 -19.48 -23.38
C THR A 4 -26.62 -19.30 -24.53
N LYS A 5 -27.11 -18.74 -25.64
CA LYS A 5 -26.27 -18.34 -26.78
C LYS A 5 -25.51 -17.07 -26.42
N ARG A 6 -24.17 -17.12 -26.51
CA ARG A 6 -23.29 -15.94 -26.45
C ARG A 6 -23.55 -15.07 -27.68
N LEU A 7 -24.09 -13.87 -27.49
CA LEU A 7 -24.19 -12.86 -28.54
C LEU A 7 -22.94 -11.99 -28.48
N ILE A 8 -22.03 -12.20 -29.44
CA ILE A 8 -20.93 -11.28 -29.72
C ILE A 8 -21.49 -10.22 -30.68
N PRO A 9 -21.44 -8.91 -30.36
CA PRO A 9 -21.81 -7.88 -31.31
C PRO A 9 -20.80 -7.82 -32.47
N GLU A 10 -21.19 -8.35 -33.62
CA GLU A 10 -20.58 -8.16 -34.95
C GLU A 10 -20.74 -6.69 -35.38
N LEU A 11 -19.93 -5.80 -34.81
CA LEU A 11 -19.86 -4.39 -35.23
C LEU A 11 -18.43 -3.90 -35.40
N LEU A 12 -17.54 -4.76 -35.90
CA LEU A 12 -16.22 -4.30 -36.33
C LEU A 12 -15.60 -5.25 -37.36
N ALA A 13 -16.03 -5.17 -38.64
CA ALA A 13 -15.15 -5.42 -39.79
C ALA A 13 -15.87 -5.38 -41.14
N ARG A 14 -16.64 -4.32 -41.49
CA ARG A 14 -16.97 -4.11 -42.92
C ARG A 14 -16.94 -2.63 -43.30
N SER A 15 -16.23 -2.43 -44.42
CA SER A 15 -16.27 -1.29 -45.34
C SER A 15 -15.20 -0.20 -45.15
N SER A 16 -14.11 -0.38 -45.89
CA SER A 16 -13.44 0.73 -46.56
C SER A 16 -13.84 0.67 -48.03
N VAL A 17 -14.39 1.77 -48.56
CA VAL A 17 -13.84 2.67 -49.60
C VAL A 17 -15.01 3.25 -50.42
N PHE A 18 -14.92 4.57 -50.65
CA PHE A 18 -15.65 5.40 -51.62
C PHE A 18 -17.11 5.81 -51.32
N LEU A 19 -17.26 7.10 -51.00
CA LEU A 19 -18.04 8.10 -51.75
C LEU A 19 -17.76 9.51 -51.18
N LYS A 20 -17.42 10.49 -52.03
CA LYS A 20 -17.26 11.93 -51.69
C LYS A 20 -18.61 12.68 -51.90
N PRO A 21 -18.66 14.02 -51.79
CA PRO A 21 -18.87 14.82 -50.59
C PRO A 21 -20.24 15.55 -50.62
N GLY A 22 -20.76 15.98 -49.46
CA GLY A 22 -22.01 16.73 -49.37
C GLY A 22 -21.98 17.71 -48.20
N ILE A 23 -22.22 18.98 -48.53
CA ILE A 23 -22.11 20.18 -47.70
C ILE A 23 -23.21 20.17 -46.62
N SER A 24 -22.89 20.56 -45.37
CA SER A 24 -23.53 21.71 -44.70
C SER A 24 -23.22 21.76 -43.20
N SER A 25 -22.77 22.95 -42.82
CA SER A 25 -22.48 23.48 -41.49
C SER A 25 -23.44 23.08 -40.37
N ARG A 26 -22.86 22.77 -39.20
CA ARG A 26 -23.14 23.40 -37.89
C ARG A 26 -22.16 22.83 -36.84
N SER A 27 -21.09 23.56 -36.56
CA SER A 27 -20.20 23.28 -35.43
C SER A 27 -20.86 23.75 -34.14
N LEU A 28 -21.19 22.81 -33.25
CA LEU A 28 -21.45 23.12 -31.85
C LEU A 28 -20.09 23.25 -31.14
N PRO A 29 -19.87 24.27 -30.29
CA PRO A 29 -18.65 24.36 -29.51
C PRO A 29 -18.66 23.20 -28.51
N VAL A 30 -17.73 22.25 -28.70
CA VAL A 30 -17.36 21.29 -27.67
C VAL A 30 -16.82 22.12 -26.51
N VAL A 31 -17.60 22.21 -25.43
CA VAL A 31 -17.10 22.72 -24.15
C VAL A 31 -16.00 21.74 -23.75
N SER A 32 -14.75 22.21 -23.89
CA SER A 32 -13.59 21.57 -23.31
C SER A 32 -13.79 21.60 -21.80
N GLY A 33 -14.42 20.57 -21.26
CA GLY A 33 -14.37 20.30 -19.84
C GLY A 33 -12.90 20.21 -19.46
N PHE A 34 -12.52 20.89 -18.39
CA PHE A 34 -11.23 20.67 -17.75
C PHE A 34 -11.19 19.21 -17.31
N PHE A 35 -10.67 18.32 -18.15
CA PHE A 35 -10.25 17.02 -17.72
C PHE A 35 -9.08 17.27 -16.76
N ARG A 36 -9.39 17.30 -15.46
CA ARG A 36 -8.38 17.20 -14.41
C ARG A 36 -7.64 15.90 -14.67
N GLY A 37 -6.50 16.00 -15.37
CA GLY A 37 -5.63 14.88 -15.63
C GLY A 37 -5.38 14.17 -14.29
N LYS A 38 -5.77 12.91 -14.22
CA LYS A 38 -5.49 12.05 -13.06
C LYS A 38 -3.98 11.84 -13.05
N ARG A 39 -3.24 12.76 -12.43
CA ARG A 39 -1.84 12.53 -12.08
C ARG A 39 -1.86 11.30 -11.18
N SER A 40 -1.30 10.21 -11.67
CA SER A 40 -0.97 9.05 -10.85
C SER A 40 0.17 9.50 -9.95
N ASP A 41 -0.18 10.20 -8.88
CA ASP A 41 0.71 10.43 -7.75
C ASP A 41 0.92 9.06 -7.11
N THR A 42 1.90 8.31 -7.64
CA THR A 42 2.46 7.11 -7.02
C THR A 42 3.24 7.56 -5.79
N ARG A 43 2.55 8.16 -4.81
CA ARG A 43 3.16 8.54 -3.54
C ARG A 43 3.28 7.28 -2.72
N ASP A 44 4.51 6.93 -2.38
CA ASP A 44 4.78 5.82 -1.46
C ASP A 44 4.05 6.14 -0.14
N PRO A 45 3.10 5.30 0.30
CA PRO A 45 2.30 5.57 1.50
C PRO A 45 3.18 5.65 2.76
N ASN A 46 4.36 5.02 2.73
CA ASN A 46 5.36 5.07 3.78
C ASN A 46 5.93 6.48 4.02
N THR A 47 5.75 7.42 3.09
CA THR A 47 6.13 8.83 3.29
C THR A 47 5.24 9.58 4.29
N LEU A 48 4.09 9.00 4.67
CA LEU A 48 3.16 9.61 5.61
C LEU A 48 3.58 9.43 7.08
N PHE A 49 4.42 8.42 7.36
CA PHE A 49 4.90 8.13 8.70
C PHE A 49 6.36 8.56 8.85
N HIS A 50 6.62 9.40 9.85
CA HIS A 50 7.96 9.83 10.20
C HIS A 50 8.28 9.34 11.61
N PRO A 51 9.33 8.51 11.80
CA PRO A 51 9.70 8.01 13.12
C PRO A 51 9.99 9.15 14.08
N ILE A 52 9.42 9.09 15.27
CA ILE A 52 9.73 10.01 16.36
C ILE A 52 10.87 9.36 17.17
N PRO A 53 12.02 10.03 17.33
CA PRO A 53 13.11 9.48 18.14
C PRO A 53 12.67 9.27 19.59
N VAL A 54 12.85 8.04 20.09
CA VAL A 54 12.65 7.69 21.49
C VAL A 54 14.02 7.48 22.12
N SER A 55 14.45 8.40 22.99
CA SER A 55 15.70 8.27 23.71
C SER A 55 15.56 7.30 24.89
N ALA A 56 16.55 6.43 25.10
CA ALA A 56 16.62 5.64 26.32
C ALA A 56 16.76 6.57 27.54
N THR A 57 15.95 6.34 28.58
CA THR A 57 16.03 7.14 29.81
C THR A 57 17.23 6.66 30.62
N SER A 58 17.96 7.58 31.26
CA SER A 58 19.15 7.23 32.06
C SER A 58 18.87 6.26 33.20
N ASP A 59 17.62 6.23 33.65
CA ASP A 59 17.18 5.45 34.81
C ASP A 59 16.90 3.98 34.43
N ASP A 60 16.87 3.66 33.12
CA ASP A 60 16.53 2.33 32.59
C ASP A 60 17.68 1.31 32.67
N ILE A 61 18.86 1.72 33.15
CA ILE A 61 20.06 0.88 33.19
C ILE A 61 19.87 -0.37 34.07
N ASN A 62 18.97 -0.32 35.06
CA ASN A 62 18.70 -1.40 36.00
C ASN A 62 17.29 -1.99 35.91
N VAL A 63 16.46 -1.61 34.93
CA VAL A 63 15.08 -2.11 34.83
C VAL A 63 15.11 -3.63 34.61
N GLY A 64 14.52 -4.38 35.56
CA GLY A 64 14.51 -5.84 35.56
C GLY A 64 15.68 -6.52 36.28
N ALA A 65 16.64 -5.76 36.81
CA ALA A 65 17.70 -6.30 37.68
C ALA A 65 17.12 -6.83 39.00
N GLU A 66 16.05 -6.20 39.52
CA GLU A 66 15.31 -6.69 40.69
C GLU A 66 14.66 -8.06 40.48
N ILE A 67 14.22 -8.37 39.26
CA ILE A 67 13.54 -9.64 38.93
C ILE A 67 14.55 -10.76 38.66
N THR A 68 15.68 -10.41 38.03
CA THR A 68 16.71 -11.38 37.64
C THR A 68 17.75 -11.63 38.74
N GLY A 69 17.66 -10.92 39.87
CA GLY A 69 18.57 -11.08 41.00
C GLY A 69 20.01 -10.62 40.69
N GLY A 70 20.20 -9.74 39.70
CA GLY A 70 21.53 -9.29 39.28
C GLY A 70 21.55 -8.57 37.93
N SER A 71 22.75 -8.45 37.35
CA SER A 71 22.96 -7.76 36.06
C SER A 71 22.34 -8.53 34.89
N LEU A 72 21.54 -7.84 34.08
CA LEU A 72 20.95 -8.38 32.86
C LEU A 72 22.02 -8.69 31.79
N LYS A 73 22.04 -9.92 31.28
CA LYS A 73 22.94 -10.33 30.20
C LYS A 73 22.39 -9.89 28.84
N LYS A 74 22.91 -8.78 28.31
CA LYS A 74 22.48 -8.20 27.02
C LYS A 74 22.54 -9.18 25.84
N SER A 75 23.50 -10.11 25.85
CA SER A 75 23.64 -11.14 24.81
C SER A 75 22.46 -12.10 24.75
N ASP A 76 21.89 -12.45 25.90
CA ASP A 76 20.76 -13.40 25.95
C ASP A 76 19.46 -12.69 25.66
N LEU A 77 19.31 -11.44 26.12
CA LEU A 77 18.19 -10.58 25.74
C LEU A 77 18.13 -10.35 24.24
N GLN A 78 19.28 -10.10 23.59
CA GLN A 78 19.33 -9.93 22.13
C GLN A 78 18.82 -11.17 21.39
N LYS A 79 19.19 -12.38 21.83
CA LYS A 79 18.67 -13.63 21.24
C LYS A 79 17.16 -13.73 21.38
N ILE A 80 16.63 -13.37 22.56
CA ILE A 80 15.19 -13.36 22.82
C ILE A 80 14.48 -12.36 21.92
N LEU A 81 14.98 -11.14 21.79
CA LEU A 81 14.39 -10.10 20.92
C LEU A 81 14.38 -10.51 19.45
N VAL A 82 15.50 -11.06 18.95
CA VAL A 82 15.57 -11.56 17.57
C VAL A 82 14.57 -12.70 17.36
N SER A 83 14.49 -13.63 18.31
CA SER A 83 13.53 -14.74 18.23
C SER A 83 12.08 -14.25 18.30
N PHE A 84 11.80 -13.24 19.12
CA PHE A 84 10.48 -12.63 19.24
C PHE A 84 10.05 -11.96 17.93
N PHE A 85 10.95 -11.18 17.33
CA PHE A 85 10.70 -10.48 16.07
C PHE A 85 10.39 -11.44 14.91
N GLN A 86 10.96 -12.65 14.92
CA GLN A 86 10.78 -13.65 13.86
C GLN A 86 9.53 -14.54 14.04
N ARG A 87 8.81 -14.46 15.17
CA ARG A 87 7.63 -15.29 15.41
C ARG A 87 6.47 -14.82 14.55
N LYS A 88 5.90 -15.76 13.77
CA LYS A 88 4.73 -15.47 12.90
C LYS A 88 3.54 -14.92 13.67
N GLU A 89 3.26 -15.47 14.85
CA GLU A 89 2.19 -15.01 15.75
C GLU A 89 2.37 -13.53 16.12
N ILE A 90 3.61 -13.09 16.33
CA ILE A 90 3.93 -11.70 16.65
C ILE A 90 3.77 -10.80 15.43
N THR A 91 4.19 -11.26 14.24
CA THR A 91 3.97 -10.54 12.98
C THR A 91 2.48 -10.41 12.64
N GLU A 92 1.68 -11.47 12.84
CA GLU A 92 0.23 -11.43 12.63
C GLU A 92 -0.43 -10.47 13.62
N LEU A 93 -0.06 -10.55 14.90
CA LEU A 93 -0.56 -9.62 15.90
C LEU A 93 -0.20 -8.17 15.58
N ALA A 94 1.04 -7.90 15.15
CA ALA A 94 1.48 -6.58 14.75
C ALA A 94 0.58 -6.00 13.62
N LYS A 95 0.21 -6.84 12.65
CA LYS A 95 -0.70 -6.47 11.56
C LYS A 95 -2.11 -6.14 12.08
N ASP A 96 -2.62 -6.87 13.06
CA ASP A 96 -3.91 -6.58 13.69
C ASP A 96 -3.93 -5.20 14.38
N TYR A 97 -2.77 -4.74 14.89
CA TYR A 97 -2.60 -3.40 15.45
C TYR A 97 -2.23 -2.33 14.40
N GLY A 98 -2.19 -2.68 13.12
CA GLY A 98 -1.87 -1.74 12.03
C GLY A 98 -0.37 -1.46 11.85
N LEU A 99 0.50 -2.27 12.44
CA LEU A 99 1.94 -2.24 12.14
C LEU A 99 2.18 -3.09 10.88
N ASP A 100 2.46 -2.43 9.76
CA ASP A 100 2.95 -3.12 8.57
C ASP A 100 4.40 -3.57 8.74
N ASP A 101 4.91 -4.34 7.78
CA ASP A 101 6.24 -4.93 7.89
C ASP A 101 7.35 -3.86 8.01
N ASP A 102 7.15 -2.66 7.44
CA ASP A 102 8.13 -1.57 7.49
C ASP A 102 8.05 -0.80 8.81
N LEU A 103 6.85 -0.53 9.31
CA LEU A 103 6.62 0.13 10.58
C LEU A 103 7.01 -0.77 11.76
N GLN A 104 6.78 -2.08 11.65
CA GLN A 104 7.27 -3.07 12.63
C GLN A 104 8.79 -3.14 12.67
N ARG A 105 9.49 -2.93 11.54
CA ARG A 105 10.95 -2.85 11.49
C ARG A 105 11.52 -1.56 12.10
N GLN A 106 10.75 -0.48 12.09
CA GLN A 106 11.15 0.83 12.59
C GLN A 106 10.86 1.04 14.08
N ALA A 107 9.81 0.40 14.60
CA ALA A 107 9.41 0.44 16.00
C ALA A 107 10.40 -0.31 16.91
#